data_AF-A0A8J6N4N4-F1
#
_entry.id   AF-A0A8J6N4N4-F1
#
_cell.length_a   1.000
_cell.length_b   1.000
_cell.length_c   1.000
_cell.angle_alpha   90.00
_cell.angle_beta   90.00
_cell.angle_gamma   90.00
#
_symmetry.space_group_name_H-M   'P 1'
#
loop_
_entity.id
_entity.type
_entity.pdbx_description
1 polymer ?
#
loop_
_entity_poly.entity_id
_entity_poly.type
_entity_poly.pdbx_seq_one_letter_code
_entity_poly.pdbx_strand_id
1 'polypeptide(L)'
;MSRNYAGQTNPMAISSQDEQLILPFMWGQLSGYEWRDEFGPSRIRDTVANYDVVAAHQKRKKIVVPAHEEFYRDPLLSESLKSIYDHRCQICGMNFRAKYDEPFAETHHIEPLSRGGPDLGHNIVVICPNHHRIIHKVEPNFDRSRFLFRYPNGLEERLILPDHLEQSSIWGDNQILSFGR
;
A
#
# COMPACT_ATOMS: atom_id res chain seq x y z
N MET A 1 13.75 12.86 10.65
CA MET A 1 12.53 13.69 10.57
C MET A 1 12.49 14.69 11.72
N SER A 2 12.27 15.97 11.41
CA SER A 2 12.27 17.05 12.41
C SER A 2 11.12 16.89 13.43
N ARG A 3 11.28 17.42 14.65
CA ARG A 3 10.34 17.24 15.77
C ARG A 3 9.01 18.02 15.62
N ASN A 4 8.83 18.81 14.56
CA ASN A 4 7.66 19.68 14.36
C ASN A 4 6.81 19.25 13.15
N TYR A 5 6.38 17.99 13.17
CA TYR A 5 5.78 17.26 12.05
C TYR A 5 4.25 17.45 11.97
N ALA A 6 3.76 18.68 11.86
CA ALA A 6 2.33 18.98 11.66
C ALA A 6 2.05 19.29 10.16
N GLY A 7 1.14 18.55 9.51
CA GLY A 7 0.67 18.86 8.13
C GLY A 7 1.14 17.94 7.00
N GLN A 8 1.61 16.73 7.29
CA GLN A 8 2.34 15.83 6.38
C GLN A 8 1.47 14.90 5.51
N THR A 9 0.36 15.41 5.02
CA THR A 9 -0.49 14.72 4.03
C THR A 9 -0.84 15.63 2.86
N ASN A 10 -0.24 16.83 2.82
CA ASN A 10 -0.39 17.78 1.74
C ASN A 10 0.88 17.75 0.86
N PRO A 11 0.77 17.42 -0.45
CA PRO A 11 1.92 17.44 -1.38
C PRO A 11 2.64 18.78 -1.41
N MET A 12 1.91 19.87 -1.16
CA MET A 12 2.45 21.23 -1.12
C MET A 12 3.14 21.58 0.20
N ALA A 13 3.09 20.70 1.20
CA ALA A 13 3.69 20.89 2.53
C ALA A 13 4.85 19.93 2.82
N ILE A 14 5.19 19.01 1.91
CA ILE A 14 6.39 18.18 2.04
C ILE A 14 7.59 19.10 1.82
N SER A 15 8.34 19.37 2.88
CA SER A 15 9.57 20.15 2.77
C SER A 15 10.60 19.38 1.95
N SER A 16 11.50 20.08 1.23
CA SER A 16 12.60 19.42 0.50
C SER A 16 13.49 18.56 1.40
N GLN A 17 13.50 18.84 2.72
CA GLN A 17 14.20 18.03 3.71
C GLN A 17 13.46 16.73 4.05
N ASP A 18 12.14 16.74 4.10
CA ASP A 18 11.35 15.51 4.29
C ASP A 18 11.32 14.69 3.00
N GLU A 19 11.28 15.33 1.83
CA GLU A 19 11.43 14.68 0.52
C GLU A 19 12.77 13.91 0.44
N GLN A 20 13.88 14.51 0.86
CA GLN A 20 15.19 13.83 0.92
C GLN A 20 15.24 12.63 1.89
N LEU A 21 14.37 12.59 2.90
CA LEU A 21 14.26 11.44 3.82
C LEU A 21 13.38 10.32 3.26
N ILE A 22 12.41 10.67 2.40
CA ILE A 22 11.45 9.74 1.79
C ILE A 22 12.02 9.17 0.47
N LEU A 23 12.85 9.92 -0.24
CA LEU A 23 13.44 9.49 -1.51
C LEU A 23 14.23 8.17 -1.40
N PRO A 24 15.09 7.95 -0.38
CA PRO A 24 15.77 6.67 -0.20
C PRO A 24 14.81 5.47 -0.08
N PHE A 25 13.62 5.68 0.49
CA PHE A 25 12.55 4.68 0.55
C PHE A 25 11.88 4.47 -0.82
N MET A 26 11.61 5.57 -1.55
CA MET A 26 11.11 5.50 -2.93
C MET A 26 12.07 4.81 -3.92
N TRP A 27 13.34 4.65 -3.55
CA TRP A 27 14.38 4.02 -4.38
C TRP A 27 15.00 2.76 -3.74
N GLY A 28 14.40 2.21 -2.68
CA GLY A 28 14.76 0.90 -2.13
C GLY A 28 16.11 0.85 -1.42
N GLN A 29 16.60 1.99 -0.95
CA GLN A 29 17.88 2.10 -0.26
C GLN A 29 17.81 1.66 1.22
N LEU A 30 16.61 1.48 1.77
CA LEU A 30 16.35 0.92 3.09
C LEU A 30 15.17 -0.06 3.02
N SER A 31 15.28 -1.18 3.72
CA SER A 31 14.15 -2.10 3.94
C SER A 31 13.16 -1.49 4.94
N GLY A 32 11.89 -1.89 4.88
CA GLY A 32 10.92 -1.41 5.86
C GLY A 32 11.18 -1.91 7.29
N TYR A 33 12.04 -2.92 7.46
CA TYR A 33 12.55 -3.38 8.77
C TYR A 33 13.54 -2.37 9.37
N GLU A 34 14.57 -1.98 8.61
CA GLU A 34 15.55 -0.97 9.03
C GLU A 34 14.85 0.35 9.40
N TRP A 35 13.79 0.69 8.66
CA TRP A 35 13.01 1.90 8.93
C TRP A 35 12.15 1.80 10.19
N ARG A 36 11.51 0.65 10.44
CA ARG A 36 10.77 0.42 11.69
C ARG A 36 11.68 0.55 12.89
N ASP A 37 12.87 -0.04 12.81
CA ASP A 37 13.83 -0.05 13.91
C ASP A 37 14.40 1.35 14.16
N GLU A 38 14.62 2.14 13.11
CA GLU A 38 15.15 3.50 13.23
C GLU A 38 14.08 4.54 13.65
N PHE A 39 12.84 4.43 13.17
CA PHE A 39 11.84 5.51 13.27
C PHE A 39 10.52 5.13 13.96
N GLY A 40 10.27 3.84 14.19
CA GLY A 40 9.07 3.35 14.87
C GLY A 40 7.80 3.27 13.99
N PRO A 41 6.75 2.55 14.45
CA PRO A 41 5.59 2.18 13.63
C PRO A 41 4.65 3.33 13.25
N SER A 42 4.65 4.46 13.96
CA SER A 42 3.81 5.60 13.60
C SER A 42 4.35 6.33 12.36
N ARG A 43 5.68 6.46 12.25
CA ARG A 43 6.32 7.14 11.13
C ARG A 43 6.18 6.35 9.83
N ILE A 44 6.19 5.02 9.93
CA ILE A 44 5.84 4.07 8.86
C ILE A 44 4.59 4.50 8.09
N ARG A 45 3.53 4.83 8.83
CA ARG A 45 2.23 5.18 8.29
C ARG A 45 2.28 6.50 7.51
N ASP A 46 2.96 7.49 8.07
CA ASP A 46 3.10 8.82 7.46
C ASP A 46 3.91 8.76 6.15
N THR A 47 4.89 7.85 6.04
CA THR A 47 5.67 7.66 4.80
C THR A 47 4.85 7.07 3.66
N VAL A 48 3.99 6.07 3.94
CA VAL A 48 3.07 5.53 2.91
C VAL A 48 2.11 6.62 2.43
N ALA A 49 1.56 7.41 3.36
CA ALA A 49 0.71 8.54 3.02
C ALA A 49 1.45 9.59 2.15
N ASN A 50 2.69 9.90 2.49
CA ASN A 50 3.53 10.79 1.69
C ASN A 50 3.88 10.22 0.31
N TYR A 51 4.16 8.91 0.21
CA TYR A 51 4.36 8.24 -1.07
C TYR A 51 3.13 8.39 -1.95
N ASP A 52 1.94 8.10 -1.43
CA ASP A 52 0.68 8.18 -2.19
C ASP A 52 0.47 9.57 -2.78
N VAL A 53 0.80 10.58 -1.99
CA VAL A 53 0.75 12.00 -2.34
C VAL A 53 1.73 12.34 -3.48
N VAL A 54 3.00 11.93 -3.36
CA VAL A 54 4.03 12.19 -4.37
C VAL A 54 3.76 11.42 -5.67
N ALA A 55 3.37 10.15 -5.55
CA ALA A 55 3.12 9.25 -6.67
C ALA A 55 1.86 9.64 -7.46
N ALA A 56 0.82 10.16 -6.80
CA ALA A 56 -0.39 10.65 -7.46
C ALA A 56 -0.12 11.76 -8.48
N HIS A 57 0.98 12.51 -8.32
CA HIS A 57 1.34 13.63 -9.21
C HIS A 57 2.23 13.18 -10.40
N GLN A 58 2.73 11.94 -10.38
CA GLN A 58 3.58 11.42 -11.43
C GLN A 58 2.76 10.80 -12.58
N LYS A 59 3.20 10.98 -13.83
CA LYS A 59 2.57 10.32 -14.97
C LYS A 59 2.77 8.81 -14.88
N ARG A 60 1.67 8.05 -14.97
CA ARG A 60 1.69 6.57 -15.00
C ARG A 60 2.62 6.09 -16.11
N LYS A 61 3.70 5.39 -15.76
CA LYS A 61 4.58 4.74 -16.74
C LYS A 61 3.91 3.47 -17.24
N LYS A 62 3.60 3.41 -18.54
CA LYS A 62 3.11 2.20 -19.21
C LYS A 62 4.27 1.47 -19.85
N ILE A 63 4.36 0.15 -19.67
CA ILE A 63 5.32 -0.69 -20.40
C ILE A 63 4.53 -1.42 -21.49
N VAL A 64 4.91 -1.19 -22.74
CA VAL A 64 4.35 -1.94 -23.87
C VAL A 64 5.13 -3.25 -23.98
N VAL A 65 4.55 -4.34 -23.50
CA VAL A 65 5.06 -5.69 -23.71
C VAL A 65 4.42 -6.23 -25.00
N PRO A 66 5.14 -6.96 -25.89
CA PRO A 66 4.64 -7.29 -27.23
C PRO A 66 3.34 -8.12 -27.30
N ALA A 67 2.85 -8.64 -26.18
CA ALA A 67 1.66 -9.51 -26.12
C ALA A 67 0.53 -8.98 -25.22
N HIS A 68 0.80 -8.06 -24.29
CA HIS A 68 -0.20 -7.48 -23.38
C HIS A 68 0.29 -6.16 -22.78
N GLU A 69 -0.65 -5.31 -22.37
CA GLU A 69 -0.32 -4.11 -21.58
C GLU A 69 0.05 -4.55 -20.15
N GLU A 70 1.28 -4.26 -19.72
CA GLU A 70 1.65 -4.35 -18.31
C GLU A 70 1.76 -2.94 -17.73
N PHE A 71 1.04 -2.73 -16.62
CA PHE A 71 1.21 -1.55 -15.81
C PHE A 71 2.48 -1.71 -14.98
N TYR A 72 3.37 -0.72 -15.03
CA TYR A 72 4.51 -0.68 -14.11
C TYR A 72 3.97 -0.71 -12.69
N ARG A 73 4.41 -1.72 -11.92
CA ARG A 73 4.19 -1.81 -10.49
C ARG A 73 5.45 -1.29 -9.83
N ASP A 74 5.32 -0.36 -8.90
CA ASP A 74 6.49 0.03 -8.12
C ASP A 74 6.88 -1.11 -7.16
N PRO A 75 7.99 -1.84 -7.42
CA PRO A 75 8.40 -2.94 -6.55
C PRO A 75 8.71 -2.44 -5.13
N LEU A 76 9.05 -1.17 -4.97
CA LEU A 76 9.46 -0.59 -3.69
C LEU A 76 8.26 -0.29 -2.82
N LEU A 77 7.15 0.16 -3.40
CA LEU A 77 5.87 0.28 -2.68
C LEU A 77 5.41 -1.09 -2.17
N SER A 78 5.53 -2.12 -3.01
CA SER A 78 5.16 -3.49 -2.65
C SER A 78 5.99 -4.01 -1.47
N GLU A 79 7.32 -3.95 -1.58
CA GLU A 79 8.23 -4.42 -0.52
C GLU A 79 8.10 -3.62 0.77
N SER A 80 7.85 -2.32 0.65
CA SER A 80 7.59 -1.45 1.79
C SER A 80 6.34 -1.89 2.53
N LEU A 81 5.19 -2.00 1.84
CA LEU A 81 3.93 -2.43 2.46
C LEU A 81 4.09 -3.80 3.14
N LYS A 82 4.74 -4.78 2.49
CA LYS A 82 5.01 -6.09 3.11
C LYS A 82 5.79 -5.96 4.41
N SER A 83 6.84 -5.14 4.41
CA SER A 83 7.69 -4.91 5.59
C SER A 83 6.92 -4.25 6.74
N ILE A 84 6.03 -3.30 6.44
CA ILE A 84 5.17 -2.62 7.44
C ILE A 84 4.26 -3.61 8.16
N TYR A 85 3.85 -4.68 7.49
CA TYR A 85 3.05 -5.74 8.09
C TYR A 85 3.88 -6.92 8.61
N ASP A 86 5.22 -6.82 8.66
CA ASP A 86 6.08 -7.96 9.01
C ASP A 86 5.76 -9.20 8.16
N HIS A 87 5.44 -8.97 6.89
CA HIS A 87 4.99 -10.01 5.96
C HIS A 87 3.80 -10.83 6.48
N ARG A 88 2.93 -10.21 7.30
CA ARG A 88 1.71 -10.84 7.80
C ARG A 88 0.55 -10.57 6.85
N CYS A 89 -0.24 -11.60 6.61
CA CYS A 89 -1.49 -11.44 5.89
C CYS A 89 -2.44 -10.51 6.65
N GLN A 90 -2.91 -9.44 6.01
CA GLN A 90 -3.85 -8.50 6.62
C GLN A 90 -5.23 -9.10 6.90
N ILE A 91 -5.58 -10.24 6.29
CA ILE A 91 -6.87 -10.92 6.51
C ILE A 91 -6.77 -11.94 7.66
N CYS A 92 -5.82 -12.87 7.60
CA CYS A 92 -5.75 -13.99 8.55
C CYS A 92 -4.58 -13.93 9.53
N GLY A 93 -3.69 -12.95 9.40
CA GLY A 93 -2.53 -12.78 10.29
C GLY A 93 -1.42 -13.81 10.09
N MET A 94 -1.53 -14.68 9.08
CA MET A 94 -0.50 -15.68 8.77
C MET A 94 0.86 -15.02 8.65
N ASN A 95 1.81 -15.51 9.44
CA ASN A 95 3.19 -15.07 9.46
C ASN A 95 4.08 -16.25 9.02
N PHE A 96 4.66 -16.16 7.83
CA PHE A 96 5.55 -17.21 7.31
C PHE A 96 6.88 -17.28 8.06
N ARG A 97 7.40 -16.14 8.55
CA ARG A 97 8.63 -16.09 9.36
C ARG A 97 8.48 -16.94 10.62
N ALA A 98 7.39 -16.79 11.34
CA ALA A 98 7.15 -17.53 12.58
C ALA A 98 7.04 -19.05 12.36
N LYS A 99 6.64 -19.48 11.15
CA LYS A 99 6.41 -20.90 10.84
C LYS A 99 7.58 -21.57 10.12
N TYR A 100 8.27 -20.84 9.25
CA TYR A 100 9.27 -21.36 8.32
C TYR A 100 10.61 -20.61 8.35
N ASP A 101 10.76 -19.64 9.26
CA ASP A 101 11.93 -18.74 9.37
C ASP A 101 12.20 -17.87 8.13
N GLU A 102 11.23 -17.75 7.23
CA GLU A 102 11.31 -16.94 6.02
C GLU A 102 10.16 -15.92 5.95
N PRO A 103 10.42 -14.60 5.87
CA PRO A 103 9.37 -13.60 5.69
C PRO A 103 8.76 -13.72 4.29
N PHE A 104 7.44 -13.90 4.21
CA PHE A 104 6.77 -14.03 2.93
C PHE A 104 5.33 -13.52 2.97
N ALA A 105 5.00 -12.63 2.04
CA ALA A 105 3.64 -12.18 1.73
C ALA A 105 3.59 -11.63 0.30
N GLU A 106 2.40 -11.54 -0.26
CA GLU A 106 2.14 -11.00 -1.59
C GLU A 106 1.32 -9.72 -1.47
N THR A 107 1.48 -8.81 -2.43
CA THR A 107 0.62 -7.62 -2.53
C THR A 107 -0.42 -7.81 -3.62
N HIS A 108 -1.64 -7.37 -3.37
CA HIS A 108 -2.75 -7.41 -4.32
C HIS A 108 -3.45 -6.07 -4.40
N HIS A 109 -3.71 -5.57 -5.60
CA HIS A 109 -4.48 -4.35 -5.79
C HIS A 109 -5.97 -4.60 -5.52
N ILE A 110 -6.60 -3.83 -4.63
CA ILE A 110 -8.03 -3.93 -4.30
C ILE A 110 -8.86 -3.69 -5.57
N GLU A 111 -8.61 -2.59 -6.26
CA GLU A 111 -9.08 -2.33 -7.61
C GLU A 111 -7.95 -2.67 -8.60
N PRO A 112 -8.14 -3.67 -9.49
CA PRO A 112 -7.10 -4.07 -10.43
C PRO A 112 -6.62 -2.91 -11.33
N LEU A 113 -5.31 -2.84 -11.58
CA LEU A 113 -4.72 -1.83 -12.47
C LEU A 113 -5.34 -1.86 -13.88
N SER A 114 -5.67 -3.06 -14.38
CA SER A 114 -6.34 -3.25 -15.69
C SER A 114 -7.75 -2.68 -15.75
N ARG A 115 -8.39 -2.44 -14.59
CA ARG A 115 -9.71 -1.79 -14.47
C ARG A 115 -9.61 -0.31 -14.14
N GLY A 116 -8.39 0.25 -14.14
CA GLY A 116 -8.16 1.67 -13.89
C GLY A 116 -7.67 2.01 -12.48
N GLY A 117 -7.67 1.05 -11.55
CA GLY A 117 -7.25 1.25 -10.17
C GLY A 117 -5.84 1.84 -10.06
N PRO A 118 -5.56 2.70 -9.06
CA PRO A 118 -4.27 3.37 -8.93
C PRO A 118 -3.19 2.44 -8.35
N ASP A 119 -1.92 2.68 -8.70
CA ASP A 119 -0.77 2.00 -8.08
C ASP A 119 -0.31 2.81 -6.85
N LEU A 120 -1.16 2.84 -5.83
CA LEU A 120 -0.98 3.60 -4.60
C LEU A 120 -1.26 2.69 -3.41
N GLY A 121 -0.64 2.97 -2.27
CA GLY A 121 -0.76 2.19 -1.04
C GLY A 121 -2.21 2.00 -0.63
N HIS A 122 -3.04 3.03 -0.72
CA HIS A 122 -4.48 2.93 -0.41
C HIS A 122 -5.30 1.96 -1.29
N ASN A 123 -4.71 1.45 -2.37
CA ASN A 123 -5.31 0.46 -3.27
C ASN A 123 -4.58 -0.89 -3.22
N ILE A 124 -3.67 -1.12 -2.27
CA ILE A 124 -2.91 -2.36 -2.17
C ILE A 124 -3.19 -3.03 -0.82
N VAL A 125 -3.27 -4.36 -0.80
CA VAL A 125 -3.29 -5.16 0.42
C VAL A 125 -2.16 -6.17 0.43
N VAL A 126 -1.59 -6.42 1.60
CA VAL A 126 -0.59 -7.46 1.89
C VAL A 126 -1.31 -8.70 2.41
N ILE A 127 -1.19 -9.81 1.68
CA ILE A 127 -1.95 -11.04 1.93
C ILE A 127 -1.08 -12.28 1.70
N CYS A 128 -1.52 -13.44 2.21
CA CYS A 128 -0.84 -14.71 1.96
C CYS A 128 -1.20 -15.28 0.58
N PRO A 129 -0.43 -16.25 0.05
CA PRO A 129 -0.72 -16.92 -1.23
C PRO A 129 -2.13 -17.48 -1.35
N ASN A 130 -2.69 -18.00 -0.26
CA ASN A 130 -4.03 -18.59 -0.26
C ASN A 130 -5.09 -17.52 -0.49
N HIS A 131 -5.05 -16.44 0.29
CA HIS A 131 -5.95 -15.29 0.14
C HIS A 131 -5.76 -14.60 -1.21
N HIS A 132 -4.51 -14.43 -1.65
CA HIS A 132 -4.23 -13.85 -2.95
C HIS A 132 -4.84 -14.65 -4.09
N ARG A 133 -4.64 -15.97 -4.08
CA ARG A 133 -5.16 -16.85 -5.13
C ARG A 133 -6.69 -16.89 -5.14
N ILE A 134 -7.33 -16.95 -3.96
CA ILE A 134 -8.80 -17.01 -3.92
C ILE A 134 -9.42 -15.68 -4.35
N ILE A 135 -8.89 -14.53 -3.92
CA ILE A 135 -9.37 -13.20 -4.31
C ILE A 135 -9.27 -13.04 -5.83
N HIS A 136 -8.14 -13.40 -6.44
CA HIS A 136 -7.98 -13.38 -7.89
C HIS A 136 -8.99 -14.29 -8.62
N LYS A 137 -9.33 -15.43 -8.02
CA LYS A 137 -10.19 -16.45 -8.65
C LYS A 137 -11.67 -16.08 -8.61
N VAL A 138 -12.13 -15.46 -7.53
CA VAL A 138 -13.56 -15.23 -7.26
C VAL A 138 -13.96 -13.77 -7.30
N GLU A 139 -12.99 -12.87 -7.42
CA GLU A 139 -13.17 -11.41 -7.53
C GLU A 139 -14.17 -10.86 -6.48
N PRO A 140 -13.90 -11.03 -5.17
CA PRO A 140 -14.79 -10.54 -4.12
C PRO A 140 -14.88 -9.02 -4.14
N ASN A 141 -16.01 -8.48 -3.69
CA ASN A 141 -16.17 -7.04 -3.51
C ASN A 141 -15.45 -6.59 -2.23
N PHE A 142 -14.63 -5.55 -2.31
CA PHE A 142 -14.03 -4.94 -1.13
C PHE A 142 -14.89 -3.78 -0.60
N ASP A 143 -15.39 -3.93 0.61
CA ASP A 143 -16.12 -2.88 1.34
C ASP A 143 -15.11 -1.98 2.06
N ARG A 144 -14.80 -0.83 1.46
CA ARG A 144 -13.85 0.15 2.01
C ARG A 144 -14.28 0.71 3.36
N SER A 145 -15.59 0.85 3.61
CA SER A 145 -16.10 1.41 4.88
C SER A 145 -15.92 0.45 6.06
N ARG A 146 -15.89 -0.85 5.77
CA ARG A 146 -15.75 -1.92 6.77
C ARG A 146 -14.41 -2.63 6.70
N PHE A 147 -13.53 -2.24 5.78
CA PHE A 147 -12.24 -2.89 5.49
C PHE A 147 -12.36 -4.41 5.40
N LEU A 148 -13.26 -4.91 4.54
CA LEU A 148 -13.48 -6.36 4.39
C LEU A 148 -13.75 -6.77 2.95
N PHE A 149 -13.43 -8.03 2.64
CA PHE A 149 -13.83 -8.68 1.40
C PHE A 149 -15.14 -9.43 1.60
N ARG A 150 -16.10 -9.18 0.71
CA ARG A 150 -17.37 -9.92 0.60
C ARG A 150 -17.29 -10.86 -0.60
N TYR A 151 -17.31 -12.15 -0.33
CA TYR A 151 -17.21 -13.21 -1.32
C TYR A 151 -18.58 -13.58 -1.91
N PRO A 152 -18.63 -14.16 -3.14
CA PRO A 152 -19.89 -14.52 -3.79
C PRO A 152 -20.76 -15.52 -3.01
N ASN A 153 -20.14 -16.33 -2.14
CA ASN A 153 -20.84 -17.29 -1.28
C ASN A 153 -21.39 -16.66 0.01
N GLY A 154 -21.28 -15.34 0.19
CA GLY A 154 -21.72 -14.63 1.39
C GLY A 154 -20.71 -14.61 2.55
N LEU A 155 -19.54 -15.24 2.40
CA LEU A 155 -18.45 -15.10 3.37
C LEU A 155 -17.97 -13.65 3.40
N GLU A 156 -17.78 -13.11 4.59
CA GLU A 156 -17.12 -11.82 4.81
C GLU A 156 -15.83 -12.05 5.59
N GLU A 157 -14.70 -11.58 5.06
CA GLU A 157 -13.41 -11.61 5.75
C GLU A 157 -12.87 -10.18 5.92
N ARG A 158 -12.75 -9.73 7.16
CA ARG A 158 -12.24 -8.40 7.52
C ARG A 158 -10.70 -8.38 7.51
N LEU A 159 -10.13 -7.24 7.14
CA LEU A 159 -8.74 -6.94 7.41
C LEU A 159 -8.54 -6.74 8.93
N ILE A 160 -7.77 -7.63 9.55
CA ILE A 160 -7.37 -7.54 10.96
C ILE A 160 -6.17 -6.60 11.18
N LEU A 161 -5.48 -6.20 10.09
CA LEU A 161 -4.36 -5.26 10.10
C LEU A 161 -4.57 -4.13 9.07
N PRO A 162 -5.61 -3.28 9.17
CA PRO A 162 -5.96 -2.29 8.14
C PRO A 162 -5.15 -0.97 8.22
N ASP A 163 -4.13 -0.87 9.08
CA ASP A 163 -3.51 0.39 9.52
C ASP A 163 -3.23 1.44 8.43
N HIS A 164 -2.70 1.02 7.27
CA HIS A 164 -2.34 1.96 6.19
C HIS A 164 -3.56 2.43 5.39
N LEU A 165 -4.66 1.68 5.40
CA LEU A 165 -5.91 2.05 4.72
C LEU A 165 -6.79 2.97 5.57
N GLU A 166 -6.68 2.90 6.90
CA GLU A 166 -7.45 3.74 7.82
C GLU A 166 -7.13 5.23 7.64
N GLN A 167 -5.87 5.59 7.38
CA GLN A 167 -5.49 6.99 7.14
C GLN A 167 -6.00 7.55 5.81
N SER A 168 -6.10 6.72 4.76
CA SER A 168 -6.68 7.15 3.48
C SER A 168 -8.15 7.55 3.60
N SER A 169 -8.88 6.96 4.58
CA SER A 169 -10.30 7.26 4.83
C SER A 169 -10.54 8.63 5.49
N ILE A 170 -9.55 9.21 6.17
CA ILE A 170 -9.65 10.51 6.85
C ILE A 170 -9.72 11.67 5.83
N TRP A 171 -9.20 11.47 4.62
CA TRP A 171 -9.07 12.51 3.60
C TRP A 171 -10.10 12.44 2.49
N GLY A 172 -10.98 11.43 2.52
CA GLY A 172 -12.04 11.21 1.53
C GLY A 172 -11.51 10.99 0.11
N ASP A 173 -12.03 9.98 -0.57
CA ASP A 173 -11.74 9.73 -2.00
C ASP A 173 -11.96 10.98 -2.90
N ASN A 174 -12.65 12.02 -2.39
CA ASN A 174 -12.91 13.28 -3.07
C ASN A 174 -11.72 14.27 -3.13
N GLN A 175 -10.69 14.21 -2.28
CA GLN A 175 -9.58 15.18 -2.37
C GLN A 175 -8.47 14.74 -3.33
N ILE A 176 -8.29 13.44 -3.56
CA ILE A 176 -7.30 12.95 -4.55
C ILE A 176 -7.86 13.10 -5.98
N LEU A 177 -9.18 12.99 -6.17
CA LEU A 177 -9.85 13.05 -7.47
C LEU A 177 -10.24 14.45 -7.96
N SER A 178 -10.18 15.49 -7.11
CA SER A 178 -10.64 16.84 -7.46
C SER A 178 -9.60 17.75 -8.14
N PHE A 179 -8.33 17.32 -8.25
CA PHE A 179 -7.26 18.12 -8.86
C PHE A 179 -6.90 17.70 -10.29
N GLY A 180 -7.70 16.83 -10.91
CA GLY A 180 -7.57 16.44 -12.31
C GLY A 180 -8.35 17.32 -13.30
N ARG A 181 -8.17 18.65 -13.25
CA ARG A 181 -8.53 19.54 -14.36
C ARG A 181 -7.42 20.55 -14.62
#